data_AF-A0A9E4EE64-F1
#
_entry.id   AF-A0A9E4EE64-F1
#
_cell.length_a   1.000
_cell.length_b   1.000
_cell.length_c   1.000
_cell.angle_alpha   90.00
_cell.angle_beta   90.00
_cell.angle_gamma   90.00
#
_symmetry.space_group_name_H-M   'P 1'
#
loop_
_entity.id
_entity.type
_entity.pdbx_description
1 polymer ?
#
loop_
_entity_poly.entity_id
_entity_poly.type
_entity_poly.pdbx_seq_one_letter_code
_entity_poly.pdbx_strand_id
1 'polypeptide(L)'
;MTLLAVDIGNTETVVALYGKSGLGAPGQGDPGSLPPRDAAAACLNPDRVWRLASRRNVTGDELAVSIQMLFDRSARRDTGARELPERILIASVVPTLNRPWSEAGAALGLQVRFLTGDCPLPVRLEVDNPREVGADRIANTMAAAAIYARDTLVVDLGTAATFDCVSAGGAFLGGAIAPGPATAMEHLSKAAAQLPHAVLEEPARAIGKNTLACLASGGFYSVVSGIDGIVGRLITEWDLAAPPLVVATGGLAGRLAPHCAVIELTEPALTVAGIALADRLLSESD
;
A
#
# COMPACT_ATOMS: atom_id res chain seq x y z
N MET A 1 -15.43 11.40 13.84
CA MET A 1 -14.36 11.65 12.87
C MET A 1 -14.38 10.57 11.81
N THR A 2 -14.30 11.00 10.57
CA THR A 2 -14.14 10.16 9.37
C THR A 2 -12.85 10.58 8.67
N LEU A 3 -12.09 9.62 8.18
CA LEU A 3 -10.76 9.82 7.61
C LEU A 3 -10.75 9.46 6.12
N LEU A 4 -10.04 10.27 5.33
CA LEU A 4 -9.55 9.85 4.01
C LEU A 4 -8.08 9.45 4.11
N ALA A 5 -7.81 8.15 4.03
CA ALA A 5 -6.45 7.63 3.92
C ALA A 5 -6.05 7.64 2.45
N VAL A 6 -4.94 8.29 2.12
CA VAL A 6 -4.47 8.43 0.73
C VAL A 6 -3.06 7.89 0.60
N ASP A 7 -2.88 6.91 -0.27
CA ASP A 7 -1.59 6.38 -0.67
C ASP A 7 -1.26 6.87 -2.08
N ILE A 8 -0.31 7.80 -2.19
CA ILE A 8 0.14 8.39 -3.46
C ILE A 8 1.36 7.62 -3.96
N GLY A 9 1.11 6.64 -4.83
CA GLY A 9 2.11 5.93 -5.59
C GLY A 9 2.50 6.63 -6.89
N ASN A 10 3.53 6.11 -7.56
CA ASN A 10 4.05 6.66 -8.82
C ASN A 10 3.07 6.55 -10.00
N THR A 11 2.30 5.46 -10.05
CA THR A 11 1.35 5.19 -11.15
C THR A 11 -0.10 5.46 -10.73
N GLU A 12 -0.46 5.05 -9.53
CA GLU A 12 -1.81 5.17 -8.98
C GLU A 12 -1.79 5.85 -7.61
N THR A 13 -2.88 6.54 -7.30
CA THR A 13 -3.20 7.02 -5.97
C THR A 13 -4.41 6.24 -5.45
N VAL A 14 -4.25 5.56 -4.33
CA VAL A 14 -5.34 4.84 -3.64
C VAL A 14 -5.96 5.79 -2.62
N VAL A 15 -7.29 5.90 -2.64
CA VAL A 15 -8.06 6.77 -1.75
C VAL A 15 -9.06 5.89 -1.00
N ALA A 16 -8.91 5.78 0.31
CA ALA A 16 -9.75 4.95 1.16
C ALA A 16 -10.52 5.78 2.19
N LEU A 17 -11.83 5.58 2.28
CA LEU A 17 -12.69 6.23 3.27
C LEU A 17 -12.87 5.32 4.47
N TYR A 18 -12.57 5.85 5.66
CA TYR A 18 -12.85 5.21 6.93
C TYR A 18 -13.92 5.97 7.71
N GLY A 19 -15.03 5.27 7.98
CA GLY A 19 -16.10 5.76 8.84
C GLY A 19 -15.77 5.66 10.33
N LYS A 20 -16.66 6.21 11.18
CA LYS A 20 -16.54 6.15 12.65
C LYS A 20 -16.44 4.72 13.19
N SER A 21 -17.09 3.75 12.54
CA SER A 21 -17.05 2.33 12.92
C SER A 21 -15.76 1.62 12.49
N GLY A 22 -15.18 2.02 11.35
CA GLY A 22 -13.99 1.38 10.79
C GLY A 22 -12.67 1.80 11.45
N LEU A 23 -12.64 3.00 12.06
CA LEU A 23 -11.48 3.46 12.85
C LEU A 23 -11.46 2.88 14.27
N GLY A 24 -12.57 2.27 14.72
CA GLY A 24 -12.78 1.87 16.12
C GLY A 24 -12.84 3.07 17.08
N ALA A 25 -13.41 2.88 18.28
CA ALA A 25 -13.28 3.89 19.33
C ALA A 25 -11.81 3.98 19.79
N PRO A 26 -11.27 5.19 20.12
CA PRO A 26 -9.96 5.32 20.76
C PRO A 26 -9.92 4.40 21.99
N GLY A 27 -8.88 3.58 22.07
CA GLY A 27 -8.81 2.48 23.02
C GLY A 27 -8.27 3.01 24.34
N GLN A 28 -8.61 2.35 25.45
CA GLN A 28 -7.97 2.61 26.75
C GLN A 28 -6.55 2.01 26.81
N GLY A 29 -5.73 2.27 25.78
CA GLY A 29 -4.33 1.84 25.72
C GLY A 29 -3.38 2.96 26.17
N ASP A 30 -2.12 2.61 26.43
CA ASP A 30 -1.09 3.62 26.70
C ASP A 30 -0.89 4.51 25.46
N PRO A 31 -0.80 5.85 25.62
CA PRO A 31 -0.53 6.77 24.52
C PRO A 31 0.72 6.35 23.74
N GLY A 32 0.58 6.23 22.41
CA GLY A 32 1.68 5.84 21.54
C GLY A 32 1.97 4.33 21.47
N SER A 33 1.10 3.47 22.01
CA SER A 33 1.17 2.01 21.80
C SER A 33 0.26 1.56 20.65
N LEU A 34 0.60 0.45 19.99
CA LEU A 34 -0.27 -0.13 18.95
C LEU A 34 -1.60 -0.61 19.55
N PRO A 35 -2.73 -0.42 18.85
CA PRO A 35 -4.03 -0.85 19.35
C PRO A 35 -4.13 -2.39 19.44
N PRO A 36 -5.10 -2.93 20.21
CA PRO A 36 -5.38 -4.36 20.23
C PRO A 36 -5.62 -4.91 18.82
N ARG A 37 -5.19 -6.16 18.58
CA ARG A 37 -5.22 -6.81 17.27
C ARG A 37 -6.57 -6.71 16.55
N ASP A 38 -7.68 -6.97 17.25
CA ASP A 38 -9.03 -6.92 16.65
C ASP A 38 -9.41 -5.51 16.21
N ALA A 39 -8.99 -4.48 16.96
CA ALA A 39 -9.20 -3.09 16.60
C ALA A 39 -8.31 -2.70 15.41
N ALA A 40 -7.07 -3.20 15.36
CA ALA A 40 -6.18 -2.98 14.22
C ALA A 40 -6.70 -3.64 12.94
N ALA A 41 -7.21 -4.87 13.05
CA ALA A 41 -7.77 -5.62 11.93
C ALA A 41 -9.03 -4.96 11.34
N ALA A 42 -9.77 -4.17 12.11
CA ALA A 42 -10.89 -3.38 11.59
C ALA A 42 -10.43 -2.37 10.51
N CYS A 43 -9.21 -1.83 10.62
CA CYS A 43 -8.63 -0.93 9.63
C CYS A 43 -8.35 -1.61 8.28
N LEU A 44 -8.42 -2.94 8.17
CA LEU A 44 -8.37 -3.62 6.87
C LEU A 44 -9.65 -3.46 6.05
N ASN A 45 -10.72 -2.94 6.64
CA ASN A 45 -12.04 -2.87 6.02
C ASN A 45 -12.48 -1.41 5.83
N PRO A 46 -11.86 -0.66 4.90
CA PRO A 46 -12.35 0.67 4.56
C PRO A 46 -13.78 0.61 4.02
N ASP A 47 -14.59 1.63 4.31
CA ASP A 47 -15.98 1.72 3.82
C ASP A 47 -16.03 1.77 2.29
N ARG A 48 -15.03 2.43 1.69
CA ARG A 48 -14.86 2.59 0.24
C ARG A 48 -13.38 2.71 -0.10
N VAL A 49 -13.02 2.19 -1.27
CA VAL A 49 -11.69 2.36 -1.86
C VAL A 49 -11.87 2.81 -3.31
N TRP A 50 -11.15 3.86 -3.68
CA TRP A 50 -11.03 4.34 -5.05
C TRP A 50 -9.57 4.33 -5.48
N ARG A 51 -9.37 4.25 -6.80
CA ARG A 51 -8.05 4.36 -7.43
C ARG A 51 -8.11 5.46 -8.48
N LEU A 52 -7.14 6.37 -8.41
CA LEU A 52 -6.94 7.46 -9.35
C LEU A 52 -5.57 7.29 -10.01
N ALA A 53 -5.40 7.81 -11.22
CA ALA A 53 -4.08 7.86 -11.84
C ALA A 53 -3.23 8.97 -11.20
N SER A 54 -1.97 8.68 -10.87
CA SER A 54 -1.02 9.66 -10.32
C SER A 54 -0.46 10.56 -11.43
N ARG A 55 -1.24 11.56 -11.86
CA ARG A 55 -0.87 12.49 -12.92
C ARG A 55 -0.02 13.64 -12.36
N ARG A 56 1.26 13.68 -12.70
CA ARG A 56 2.22 14.70 -12.18
C ARG A 56 1.84 16.15 -12.47
N ASN A 57 0.99 16.39 -13.46
CA ASN A 57 0.50 17.70 -13.87
C ASN A 57 -0.91 18.02 -13.35
N VAL A 58 -1.48 17.20 -12.45
CA VAL A 58 -2.79 17.47 -11.87
C VAL A 58 -2.74 18.72 -10.98
N THR A 59 -3.77 19.57 -11.07
CA THR A 59 -3.88 20.75 -10.22
C THR A 59 -4.69 20.45 -8.95
N GLY A 60 -4.57 21.31 -7.93
CA GLY A 60 -5.40 21.23 -6.73
C GLY A 60 -6.90 21.29 -7.02
N ASP A 61 -7.31 22.13 -7.99
CA ASP A 61 -8.73 22.24 -8.40
C ASP A 61 -9.25 20.95 -9.06
N GLU A 62 -8.46 20.35 -9.96
CA GLU A 62 -8.82 19.07 -10.60
C GLU A 62 -8.96 17.94 -9.56
N LEU A 63 -8.06 17.91 -8.57
CA LEU A 63 -8.14 16.96 -7.47
C LEU A 63 -9.36 17.24 -6.57
N ALA A 64 -9.64 18.49 -6.22
CA ALA A 64 -10.79 18.85 -5.39
C ALA A 64 -12.11 18.41 -6.05
N VAL A 65 -12.26 18.68 -7.35
CA VAL A 65 -13.43 18.22 -8.14
C VAL A 65 -13.49 16.70 -8.16
N SER A 66 -12.36 16.02 -8.39
CA SER A 66 -12.31 14.56 -8.44
C SER A 66 -12.75 13.95 -7.10
N ILE A 67 -12.21 14.44 -5.98
CA ILE A 67 -12.56 14.00 -4.63
C ILE A 67 -14.04 14.24 -4.37
N GLN A 68 -14.54 15.46 -4.60
CA GLN A 68 -15.96 15.79 -4.42
C GLN A 68 -16.87 14.83 -5.21
N MET A 69 -16.56 14.56 -6.47
CA MET A 69 -17.34 13.65 -7.32
C MET A 69 -17.34 12.19 -6.82
N LEU A 70 -16.22 11.71 -6.26
CA LEU A 70 -16.17 10.37 -5.66
C LEU A 70 -17.14 10.26 -4.48
N PHE A 71 -17.17 11.30 -3.63
CA PHE A 71 -18.07 11.37 -2.48
C PHE A 71 -19.53 11.51 -2.90
N ASP A 72 -19.84 12.44 -3.81
CA ASP A 72 -21.21 12.65 -4.32
C ASP A 72 -21.77 11.37 -4.95
N ARG A 73 -20.94 10.62 -5.68
CA ARG A 73 -21.34 9.34 -6.29
C ARG A 73 -21.57 8.26 -5.24
N SER A 74 -20.76 8.20 -4.20
CA SER A 74 -20.92 7.24 -3.11
C SER A 74 -22.18 7.52 -2.29
N ALA A 75 -22.44 8.79 -1.96
CA ALA A 75 -23.61 9.22 -1.20
C ALA A 75 -24.94 9.01 -1.93
N ARG A 76 -24.94 8.83 -3.26
CA ARG A 76 -26.15 8.48 -4.03
C ARG A 76 -26.51 7.00 -4.01
N ARG A 77 -25.56 6.12 -3.65
CA ARG A 77 -25.77 4.65 -3.61
C ARG A 77 -26.22 4.16 -2.24
N ASP A 78 -25.72 4.76 -1.18
CA ASP A 78 -26.22 4.54 0.18
C ASP A 78 -27.19 5.67 0.51
N THR A 79 -28.41 5.38 0.96
CA THR A 79 -29.48 6.36 1.25
C THR A 79 -29.19 7.24 2.47
N GLY A 80 -28.02 7.88 2.54
CA GLY A 80 -27.63 8.81 3.58
C GLY A 80 -26.58 9.79 3.04
N ALA A 81 -26.83 11.09 3.22
CA ALA A 81 -25.83 12.11 2.97
C ALA A 81 -24.63 11.83 3.88
N ARG A 82 -23.48 11.50 3.29
CA ARG A 82 -22.21 11.53 4.03
C ARG A 82 -21.52 12.84 3.64
N GLU A 83 -21.39 13.71 4.63
CA GLU A 83 -20.53 14.88 4.57
C GLU A 83 -19.11 14.45 4.18
N LEU A 84 -18.37 15.37 3.56
CA LEU A 84 -16.94 15.19 3.34
C LEU A 84 -16.24 14.83 4.65
N PRO A 85 -15.14 14.06 4.60
CA PRO A 85 -14.39 13.70 5.79
C PRO A 85 -13.88 14.95 6.50
N GLU A 86 -13.48 14.84 7.77
CA GLU A 86 -12.91 16.00 8.48
C GLU A 86 -11.41 16.16 8.14
N ARG A 87 -10.75 15.05 7.80
CA ARG A 87 -9.29 14.96 7.67
C ARG A 87 -8.84 14.04 6.55
N ILE A 88 -7.66 14.32 6.02
CA ILE A 88 -6.91 13.49 5.09
C ILE A 88 -5.54 13.21 5.71
N LEU A 89 -5.16 11.93 5.80
CA LEU A 89 -3.78 11.53 6.05
C LEU A 89 -3.20 10.90 4.80
N ILE A 90 -2.04 11.39 4.37
CA ILE A 90 -1.42 11.03 3.08
C ILE A 90 -0.07 10.35 3.30
N ALA A 91 0.09 9.11 2.84
CA ALA A 91 1.40 8.55 2.55
C ALA A 91 1.75 8.86 1.09
N SER A 92 2.92 9.45 0.83
CA SER A 92 3.32 9.85 -0.52
C SER A 92 4.76 9.51 -0.81
N VAL A 93 4.97 8.81 -1.92
CA VAL A 93 6.30 8.60 -2.54
C VAL A 93 6.50 9.48 -3.78
N VAL A 94 5.58 10.43 -4.02
CA VAL A 94 5.61 11.35 -5.17
C VAL A 94 5.52 12.81 -4.69
N PRO A 95 6.65 13.44 -4.29
CA PRO A 95 6.65 14.76 -3.66
C PRO A 95 5.97 15.87 -4.49
N THR A 96 6.01 15.76 -5.82
CA THR A 96 5.38 16.74 -6.73
C THR A 96 3.85 16.77 -6.60
N LEU A 97 3.23 15.72 -6.08
CA LEU A 97 1.78 15.65 -5.86
C LEU A 97 1.35 16.17 -4.48
N ASN A 98 2.28 16.36 -3.54
CA ASN A 98 1.93 16.80 -2.19
C ASN A 98 1.24 18.17 -2.19
N ARG A 99 1.76 19.13 -2.97
CA ARG A 99 1.18 20.47 -3.06
C ARG A 99 -0.24 20.46 -3.65
N PRO A 100 -0.51 19.84 -4.81
CA PRO A 100 -1.87 19.70 -5.33
C PRO A 100 -2.86 19.07 -4.33
N TRP A 101 -2.44 18.06 -3.58
CA TRP A 101 -3.29 17.44 -2.54
C TRP A 101 -3.58 18.38 -1.37
N SER A 102 -2.60 19.17 -0.92
CA SER A 102 -2.82 20.21 0.10
C SER A 102 -3.77 21.31 -0.40
N GLU A 103 -3.61 21.77 -1.64
CA GLU A 103 -4.48 22.77 -2.27
C GLU A 103 -5.92 22.24 -2.39
N ALA A 104 -6.09 20.98 -2.80
CA ALA A 104 -7.40 20.33 -2.89
C ALA A 104 -8.06 20.20 -1.52
N GLY A 105 -7.31 19.80 -0.49
CA GLY A 105 -7.81 19.74 0.88
C GLY A 105 -8.27 21.10 1.38
N ALA A 106 -7.47 22.15 1.17
CA ALA A 106 -7.85 23.52 1.54
C ALA A 106 -9.13 23.99 0.84
N ALA A 107 -9.28 23.72 -0.46
CA ALA A 107 -10.47 24.06 -1.24
C ALA A 107 -11.74 23.35 -0.74
N LEU A 108 -11.59 22.15 -0.18
CA LEU A 108 -12.68 21.33 0.36
C LEU A 108 -12.89 21.53 1.88
N GLY A 109 -12.10 22.39 2.54
CA GLY A 109 -12.17 22.59 4.00
C GLY A 109 -11.65 21.41 4.82
N LEU A 110 -10.76 20.59 4.25
CA LEU A 110 -10.21 19.38 4.85
C LEU A 110 -8.85 19.64 5.48
N GLN A 111 -8.61 19.07 6.67
CA GLN A 111 -7.28 19.10 7.28
C GLN A 111 -6.40 18.03 6.63
N VAL A 112 -5.32 18.45 5.96
CA VAL A 112 -4.37 17.54 5.30
C VAL A 112 -3.11 17.38 6.14
N ARG A 113 -2.74 16.14 6.45
CA ARG A 113 -1.47 15.77 7.07
C ARG A 113 -0.74 14.76 6.20
N PHE A 114 0.59 14.78 6.25
CA PHE A 114 1.43 13.81 5.56
C PHE A 114 2.08 12.86 6.57
N LEU A 115 2.09 11.57 6.22
CA LEU A 115 2.83 10.54 6.94
C LEU A 115 4.30 10.60 6.51
N THR A 116 5.17 10.77 7.49
CA THR A 116 6.62 10.91 7.31
C THR A 116 7.35 10.15 8.40
N GLY A 117 8.63 9.81 8.20
CA GLY A 117 9.42 9.02 9.16
C GLY A 117 9.71 9.74 10.49
N ASP A 118 9.45 11.04 10.60
CA ASP A 118 9.54 11.84 11.83
C ASP A 118 8.21 11.96 12.58
N CYS A 119 7.12 11.39 12.06
CA CYS A 119 5.88 11.28 12.81
C CYS A 119 6.10 10.45 14.09
N PRO A 120 5.55 10.86 15.26
CA PRO A 120 5.72 10.15 16.53
C PRO A 120 4.88 8.86 16.55
N LEU A 121 5.33 7.86 15.79
CA LEU A 121 4.64 6.59 15.60
C LEU A 121 5.44 5.45 16.27
N PRO A 122 4.78 4.40 16.77
CA PRO A 122 5.43 3.24 17.38
C PRO A 122 6.03 2.29 16.32
N VAL A 123 6.77 2.85 15.36
CA VAL A 123 7.51 2.09 14.35
C VAL A 123 8.97 2.33 14.57
N ARG A 124 9.71 1.26 14.83
CA ARG A 124 11.18 1.34 14.92
C ARG A 124 11.76 1.11 13.54
N LEU A 125 12.55 2.06 13.04
CA LEU A 125 13.24 1.92 11.75
C LEU A 125 14.67 1.47 12.03
N GLU A 126 14.94 0.17 11.90
CA GLU A 126 16.26 -0.45 12.12
C GLU A 126 17.04 -0.53 10.80
N VAL A 127 17.30 0.62 10.22
CA VAL A 127 18.09 0.78 8.99
C VAL A 127 19.04 1.96 9.13
N ASP A 128 20.11 1.97 8.33
CA ASP A 128 21.16 2.98 8.40
C ASP A 128 20.64 4.42 8.24
N ASN A 129 19.63 4.62 7.37
CA ASN A 129 19.01 5.92 7.16
C ASN A 129 17.47 5.86 7.24
N PRO A 130 16.89 6.06 8.44
CA PRO A 130 15.44 6.05 8.64
C PRO A 130 14.66 7.06 7.78
N ARG A 131 15.28 8.16 7.36
CA ARG A 131 14.62 9.21 6.55
C ARG A 131 14.40 8.81 5.09
N GLU A 132 15.09 7.78 4.62
CA GLU A 132 14.96 7.27 3.25
C GLU A 132 13.85 6.21 3.11
N VAL A 133 13.27 5.77 4.23
CA VAL A 133 12.17 4.81 4.19
C VAL A 133 10.91 5.49 3.64
N GLY A 134 10.33 4.90 2.60
CA GLY A 134 9.09 5.38 1.99
C GLY A 134 7.92 5.39 2.97
N ALA A 135 7.04 6.39 2.83
CA ALA A 135 5.87 6.53 3.70
C ALA A 135 4.90 5.34 3.58
N ASP A 136 4.80 4.75 2.39
CA ASP A 136 4.08 3.50 2.11
C ASP A 136 4.65 2.32 2.90
N ARG A 137 5.97 2.15 2.95
CA ARG A 137 6.66 1.10 3.71
C ARG A 137 6.48 1.28 5.22
N ILE A 138 6.48 2.52 5.71
CA ILE A 138 6.13 2.85 7.11
C ILE A 138 4.69 2.43 7.40
N ALA A 139 3.74 2.77 6.53
CA ALA A 139 2.34 2.37 6.70
C ALA A 139 2.17 0.84 6.67
N ASN A 140 2.79 0.15 5.72
CA ASN A 140 2.77 -1.31 5.63
C ASN A 140 3.35 -1.96 6.89
N THR A 141 4.45 -1.42 7.42
CA THR A 141 5.06 -1.89 8.68
C THR A 141 4.10 -1.72 9.85
N MET A 142 3.46 -0.55 9.98
CA MET A 142 2.47 -0.30 11.02
C MET A 142 1.31 -1.29 10.98
N ALA A 143 0.74 -1.49 9.80
CA ALA A 143 -0.37 -2.41 9.60
C ALA A 143 0.05 -3.84 9.96
N ALA A 144 1.18 -4.31 9.43
CA ALA A 144 1.67 -5.66 9.68
C ALA A 144 1.92 -5.92 11.17
N ALA A 145 2.59 -5.00 11.85
CA ALA A 145 2.89 -5.09 13.27
C ALA A 145 1.60 -5.14 14.13
N ALA A 146 0.65 -4.25 13.86
CA ALA A 146 -0.57 -4.14 14.65
C ALA A 146 -1.56 -5.30 14.41
N ILE A 147 -1.66 -5.79 13.18
CA ILE A 147 -2.69 -6.74 12.77
C ILE A 147 -2.25 -8.19 12.95
N TYR A 148 -0.99 -8.50 12.66
CA TYR A 148 -0.52 -9.88 12.67
C TYR A 148 0.19 -10.27 13.97
N ALA A 149 0.81 -9.31 14.67
CA ALA A 149 1.50 -9.51 15.94
C ALA A 149 2.52 -10.69 15.90
N ARG A 150 3.20 -10.87 14.77
CA ARG A 150 4.28 -11.82 14.53
C ARG A 150 5.22 -11.28 13.46
N ASP A 151 6.41 -11.86 13.34
CA ASP A 151 7.33 -11.53 12.24
C ASP A 151 6.60 -11.69 10.92
N THR A 152 6.67 -10.67 10.07
CA THR A 152 5.91 -10.56 8.82
C THR A 152 6.83 -10.08 7.72
N LEU A 153 6.76 -10.71 6.54
CA LEU A 153 7.39 -10.24 5.33
C LEU A 153 6.29 -9.72 4.39
N VAL A 154 6.27 -8.40 4.17
CA VAL A 154 5.28 -7.76 3.29
C VAL A 154 5.84 -7.69 1.87
N VAL A 155 5.10 -8.20 0.90
CA VAL A 155 5.40 -8.12 -0.53
C VAL A 155 4.43 -7.14 -1.19
N ASP A 156 4.85 -5.90 -1.45
CA ASP A 156 4.01 -4.89 -2.10
C ASP A 156 4.25 -4.88 -3.61
N LEU A 157 3.23 -5.26 -4.38
CA LEU A 157 3.28 -5.42 -5.83
C LEU A 157 2.71 -4.19 -6.54
N GLY A 158 3.40 -3.07 -6.39
CA GLY A 158 3.11 -1.77 -7.03
C GLY A 158 3.99 -1.46 -8.24
N THR A 159 4.29 -0.16 -8.45
CA THR A 159 5.22 0.31 -9.50
C THR A 159 6.62 -0.28 -9.33
N ALA A 160 7.07 -0.42 -8.08
CA ALA A 160 8.16 -1.30 -7.69
C ALA A 160 7.56 -2.48 -6.90
N ALA A 161 8.26 -3.61 -6.89
CA ALA A 161 7.98 -4.69 -5.96
C ALA A 161 8.87 -4.47 -4.72
N THR A 162 8.28 -4.20 -3.55
CA THR A 162 9.03 -4.11 -2.29
C THR A 162 8.81 -5.36 -1.46
N PHE A 163 9.83 -5.71 -0.68
CA PHE A 163 9.85 -6.84 0.24
C PHE A 163 10.31 -6.28 1.58
N ASP A 164 9.41 -6.19 2.55
CA ASP A 164 9.67 -5.52 3.82
C ASP A 164 9.68 -6.54 4.96
N CYS A 165 10.81 -6.68 5.64
CA CYS A 165 10.95 -7.52 6.83
C CYS A 165 10.51 -6.73 8.06
N VAL A 166 9.44 -7.17 8.70
CA VAL A 166 8.81 -6.51 9.86
C VAL A 166 8.86 -7.46 11.05
N SER A 167 9.56 -7.09 12.11
CA SER A 167 9.62 -7.91 13.32
C SER A 167 8.28 -7.93 14.06
N ALA A 168 8.05 -8.98 14.85
CA ALA A 168 6.90 -9.07 15.76
C ALA A 168 6.84 -7.90 16.75
N GLY A 169 7.99 -7.27 17.05
CA GLY A 169 8.11 -6.08 17.89
C GLY A 169 7.78 -4.76 17.18
N GLY A 170 7.35 -4.81 15.91
CA GLY A 170 7.00 -3.62 15.11
C GLY A 170 8.21 -2.85 14.58
N ALA A 171 9.35 -3.51 14.42
CA ALA A 171 10.52 -2.91 13.78
C ALA A 171 10.53 -3.21 12.28
N PHE A 172 10.75 -2.17 11.47
CA PHE A 172 11.14 -2.32 10.08
C PHE A 172 12.64 -2.62 10.01
N LEU A 173 12.98 -3.83 9.58
CA LEU A 173 14.35 -4.34 9.52
C LEU A 173 15.03 -4.10 8.15
N GLY A 174 14.31 -3.48 7.22
CA GLY A 174 14.73 -3.35 5.82
C GLY A 174 14.09 -4.40 4.92
N GLY A 175 14.82 -4.80 3.88
CA GLY A 175 14.39 -5.82 2.93
C GLY A 175 14.87 -5.52 1.51
N ALA A 176 14.06 -5.79 0.48
CA ALA A 176 14.48 -5.69 -0.91
C ALA A 176 13.53 -4.84 -1.77
N ILE A 177 14.05 -4.33 -2.89
CA ILE A 177 13.28 -3.65 -3.93
C ILE A 177 13.65 -4.27 -5.27
N ALA A 178 12.64 -4.68 -6.04
CA ALA A 178 12.77 -5.19 -7.39
C ALA A 178 11.88 -4.39 -8.36
N PRO A 179 12.12 -4.46 -9.68
CA PRO A 179 11.22 -3.88 -10.66
C PRO A 179 9.78 -4.40 -10.49
N GLY A 180 8.80 -3.50 -10.50
CA GLY A 180 7.39 -3.89 -10.41
C GLY A 180 6.95 -4.72 -11.61
N PRO A 181 6.01 -5.68 -11.45
CA PRO A 181 5.69 -6.64 -12.51
C PRO A 181 5.21 -5.99 -13.82
N ALA A 182 4.34 -4.98 -13.72
CA ALA A 182 3.85 -4.23 -14.89
C ALA A 182 4.95 -3.35 -15.49
N THR A 183 5.74 -2.68 -14.66
CA THR A 183 6.85 -1.80 -15.10
C THR A 183 7.93 -2.59 -15.84
N ALA A 184 8.29 -3.77 -15.35
CA ALA A 184 9.26 -4.65 -15.99
C ALA A 184 8.79 -5.07 -17.40
N MET A 185 7.52 -5.47 -17.52
CA MET A 185 6.94 -5.86 -18.81
C MET A 185 6.87 -4.68 -19.79
N GLU A 186 6.42 -3.51 -19.31
CA GLU A 186 6.34 -2.30 -20.13
C GLU A 186 7.72 -1.88 -20.65
N HIS A 187 8.75 -1.93 -19.79
CA HIS A 187 10.12 -1.60 -20.18
C HIS A 187 10.70 -2.59 -21.18
N LEU A 188 10.42 -3.89 -21.04
CA LEU A 188 10.85 -4.89 -22.01
C LEU A 188 10.24 -4.64 -23.39
N SER A 189 8.92 -4.38 -23.45
CA SER A 189 8.24 -4.05 -24.71
C SER A 189 8.76 -2.75 -25.34
N LYS A 190 9.17 -1.75 -24.54
CA LYS A 190 9.76 -0.51 -25.05
C LYS A 190 11.21 -0.68 -25.54
N ALA A 191 12.01 -1.50 -24.86
CA ALA A 191 13.43 -1.66 -25.15
C ALA A 191 13.70 -2.53 -26.38
N ALA A 192 12.77 -3.42 -26.75
CA ALA A 192 12.96 -4.36 -27.85
C ALA A 192 12.07 -4.01 -29.05
N ALA A 193 12.70 -3.60 -30.16
CA ALA A 193 12.02 -3.03 -31.34
C ALA A 193 10.95 -3.92 -32.01
N GLN A 194 11.01 -5.24 -31.81
CA GLN A 194 10.08 -6.20 -32.44
C GLN A 194 9.14 -6.88 -31.44
N LEU A 195 9.23 -6.57 -30.14
CA LEU A 195 8.35 -7.18 -29.17
C LEU A 195 7.01 -6.43 -29.11
N PRO A 196 5.89 -7.14 -29.25
CA PRO A 196 4.59 -6.52 -29.04
C PRO A 196 4.42 -6.11 -27.57
N HIS A 197 3.49 -5.18 -27.33
CA HIS A 197 3.08 -4.83 -25.99
C HIS A 197 2.34 -6.03 -25.36
N ALA A 198 2.93 -6.64 -24.32
CA ALA A 198 2.32 -7.75 -23.60
C ALA A 198 1.71 -7.25 -22.29
N VAL A 199 0.51 -7.75 -21.96
CA VAL A 199 -0.07 -7.58 -20.64
C VAL A 199 0.46 -8.71 -19.77
N LEU A 200 0.80 -8.41 -18.51
CA LEU A 200 1.13 -9.44 -17.55
C LEU A 200 -0.15 -10.22 -17.23
N GLU A 201 -0.28 -11.43 -17.77
CA GLU A 201 -1.39 -12.34 -17.57
C GLU A 201 -0.90 -13.77 -17.34
N GLU A 202 -1.67 -14.56 -16.61
CA GLU A 202 -1.37 -15.98 -16.42
C GLU A 202 -1.41 -16.68 -17.79
N PRO A 203 -0.33 -17.35 -18.20
CA PRO A 203 -0.29 -18.04 -19.47
C PRO A 203 -1.08 -19.35 -19.38
N ALA A 204 -1.84 -19.68 -20.43
CA ALA A 204 -2.51 -20.99 -20.54
C ALA A 204 -1.53 -22.18 -20.56
N ARG A 205 -0.25 -21.95 -20.85
CA ARG A 205 0.84 -22.93 -20.81
C ARG A 205 2.19 -22.23 -20.67
N ALA A 206 3.12 -22.86 -19.94
CA ALA A 206 4.46 -22.33 -19.76
C ALA A 206 5.28 -22.27 -21.07
N ILE A 207 5.13 -23.25 -21.96
CA ILE A 207 5.83 -23.23 -23.25
C ILE A 207 4.98 -22.49 -24.29
N GLY A 208 5.30 -21.21 -24.51
CA GLY A 208 4.71 -20.39 -25.56
C GLY A 208 5.03 -20.91 -26.97
N LYS A 209 4.08 -20.77 -27.90
CA LYS A 209 4.26 -21.17 -29.32
C LYS A 209 4.28 -19.99 -30.30
N ASN A 210 4.21 -18.78 -29.80
CA ASN A 210 4.34 -17.54 -30.55
C ASN A 210 4.91 -16.46 -29.63
N THR A 211 5.39 -15.35 -30.19
CA THR A 211 6.08 -14.29 -29.44
C THR A 211 5.25 -13.76 -28.27
N LEU A 212 3.95 -13.49 -28.47
CA LEU A 212 3.06 -13.02 -27.40
C LEU A 212 2.96 -14.03 -26.24
N ALA A 213 2.76 -15.30 -26.56
CA ALA A 213 2.68 -16.36 -25.56
C ALA A 213 4.02 -16.59 -24.84
N CYS A 214 5.15 -16.47 -25.54
CA CYS A 214 6.48 -16.56 -24.92
C CYS A 214 6.72 -15.38 -23.97
N LEU A 215 6.34 -14.17 -24.35
CA LEU A 215 6.45 -12.98 -23.50
C LEU A 215 5.56 -13.07 -22.26
N ALA A 216 4.28 -13.40 -22.44
CA ALA A 216 3.35 -13.57 -21.34
C ALA A 216 3.86 -14.64 -20.35
N SER A 217 4.29 -15.80 -20.87
CA SER A 217 4.82 -16.86 -20.03
C SER A 217 6.10 -16.46 -19.29
N GLY A 218 7.11 -15.97 -20.02
CA GLY A 218 8.38 -15.60 -19.42
C GLY A 218 8.25 -14.48 -18.40
N GLY A 219 7.45 -13.45 -18.68
CA GLY A 219 7.23 -12.34 -17.76
C GLY A 219 6.36 -12.70 -16.55
N PHE A 220 5.37 -13.57 -16.71
CA PHE A 220 4.56 -14.04 -15.58
C PHE A 220 5.39 -14.91 -14.62
N TYR A 221 6.04 -15.95 -15.15
CA TYR A 221 6.81 -16.87 -14.31
C TYR A 221 8.13 -16.27 -13.80
N SER A 222 8.70 -15.25 -14.45
CA SER A 222 9.85 -14.54 -13.91
C SER A 222 9.48 -13.77 -12.64
N VAL A 223 8.30 -13.15 -12.60
CA VAL A 223 7.80 -12.44 -11.42
C VAL A 223 7.47 -13.42 -10.30
N VAL A 224 6.71 -14.48 -10.59
CA VAL A 224 6.35 -15.50 -9.60
C VAL A 224 7.60 -16.14 -8.99
N SER A 225 8.51 -16.63 -9.83
CA SER A 225 9.75 -17.27 -9.36
C SER A 225 10.68 -16.26 -8.67
N GLY A 226 10.65 -15.00 -9.10
CA GLY A 226 11.40 -13.92 -8.49
C GLY A 226 10.94 -13.62 -7.07
N ILE A 227 9.62 -13.56 -6.84
CA ILE A 227 9.04 -13.39 -5.50
C ILE A 227 9.47 -14.55 -4.59
N ASP A 228 9.23 -15.79 -5.02
CA ASP A 228 9.60 -16.98 -4.23
C ASP A 228 11.10 -17.00 -3.90
N GLY A 229 11.95 -16.68 -4.88
CA GLY A 229 13.39 -16.66 -4.73
C GLY A 229 13.91 -15.54 -3.82
N ILE A 230 13.34 -14.33 -3.90
CA ILE A 230 13.72 -13.21 -3.03
C ILE A 230 13.27 -13.47 -1.60
N VAL A 231 12.01 -13.86 -1.40
CA VAL A 231 11.47 -14.19 -0.08
C VAL A 231 12.27 -15.31 0.58
N GLY A 232 12.59 -16.38 -0.17
CA GLY A 232 13.40 -17.47 0.36
C GLY A 232 14.79 -17.03 0.84
N ARG A 233 15.44 -16.10 0.13
CA ARG A 233 16.73 -15.53 0.55
C ARG A 233 16.59 -14.70 1.81
N LEU A 234 15.60 -13.81 1.87
CA LEU A 234 15.33 -12.97 3.03
C LEU A 234 15.02 -13.80 4.27
N ILE A 235 14.18 -14.84 4.16
CA ILE A 235 13.85 -15.74 5.27
C ILE A 235 15.11 -16.49 5.74
N THR A 236 15.96 -16.94 4.82
CA THR A 236 17.20 -17.64 5.16
C THR A 236 18.17 -16.72 5.91
N GLU A 237 18.31 -15.46 5.48
CA GLU A 237 19.20 -14.48 6.12
C GLU A 237 18.66 -14.02 7.48
N TRP A 238 17.33 -13.91 7.62
CA TRP A 238 16.68 -13.47 8.85
C TRP A 238 16.81 -14.49 10.00
N ASP A 239 17.10 -15.76 9.69
CA ASP A 239 17.44 -16.82 10.66
C ASP A 239 16.49 -16.90 11.89
N LEU A 240 15.19 -16.89 11.60
CA LEU A 240 14.14 -16.92 12.63
C LEU A 240 13.88 -18.35 13.14
N ALA A 241 13.52 -18.46 14.42
CA ALA A 241 13.09 -19.73 15.03
C ALA A 241 11.79 -20.30 14.40
N ALA A 242 10.97 -19.44 13.81
CA ALA A 242 9.78 -19.79 13.05
C ALA A 242 9.67 -18.88 11.82
N PRO A 243 9.15 -19.37 10.67
CA PRO A 243 9.05 -18.55 9.47
C PRO A 243 8.10 -17.35 9.66
N PRO A 244 8.42 -16.18 9.09
CA PRO A 244 7.56 -15.01 9.16
C PRO A 244 6.28 -15.25 8.35
N LEU A 245 5.21 -14.52 8.66
CA LEU A 245 4.01 -14.50 7.83
C LEU A 245 4.33 -13.77 6.53
N VAL A 246 4.11 -14.39 5.37
CA VAL A 246 4.30 -13.69 4.10
C VAL A 246 2.97 -13.13 3.59
N VAL A 247 2.87 -11.80 3.52
CA VAL A 247 1.65 -11.08 3.13
C VAL A 247 1.89 -10.30 1.85
N ALA A 248 1.06 -10.50 0.83
CA ALA A 248 1.09 -9.72 -0.39
C ALA A 248 0.06 -8.60 -0.39
N THR A 249 0.46 -7.41 -0.84
CA THR A 249 -0.41 -6.26 -1.09
C THR A 249 -0.08 -5.62 -2.45
N GLY A 250 -0.79 -4.56 -2.83
CA GLY A 250 -0.61 -3.87 -4.09
C GLY A 250 -1.52 -4.39 -5.21
N GLY A 251 -1.55 -3.66 -6.32
CA GLY A 251 -2.57 -3.83 -7.37
C GLY A 251 -2.53 -5.18 -8.09
N LEU A 252 -1.38 -5.87 -8.09
CA LEU A 252 -1.20 -7.16 -8.75
C LEU A 252 -1.16 -8.36 -7.78
N ALA A 253 -1.25 -8.14 -6.47
CA ALA A 253 -1.16 -9.22 -5.48
C ALA A 253 -2.23 -10.29 -5.66
N GLY A 254 -3.50 -9.90 -5.79
CA GLY A 254 -4.58 -10.87 -5.98
C GLY A 254 -4.46 -11.74 -7.25
N ARG A 255 -3.63 -11.31 -8.22
CA ARG A 255 -3.37 -12.05 -9.46
C ARG A 255 -2.12 -12.94 -9.38
N LEU A 256 -1.10 -12.51 -8.65
CA LEU A 256 0.20 -13.21 -8.58
C LEU A 256 0.32 -14.13 -7.38
N ALA A 257 -0.25 -13.75 -6.23
CA ALA A 257 -0.16 -14.49 -4.98
C ALA A 257 -0.61 -15.96 -5.10
N PRO A 258 -1.70 -16.32 -5.81
CA PRO A 258 -2.11 -17.72 -5.96
C PRO A 258 -1.09 -18.64 -6.64
N HIS A 259 -0.09 -18.06 -7.31
CA HIS A 259 0.95 -18.80 -8.03
C HIS A 259 2.30 -18.83 -7.32
N CYS A 260 2.46 -18.06 -6.24
CA CYS A 260 3.68 -18.01 -5.45
C CYS A 260 3.59 -19.04 -4.34
N ALA A 261 4.64 -19.85 -4.14
CA ALA A 261 4.66 -20.86 -3.09
C ALA A 261 4.80 -20.24 -1.69
N VAL A 262 5.42 -19.05 -1.60
CA VAL A 262 5.76 -18.42 -0.32
C VAL A 262 4.68 -17.54 0.26
N ILE A 263 3.73 -17.04 -0.54
CA ILE A 263 2.71 -16.08 -0.08
C ILE A 263 1.59 -16.81 0.65
N GLU A 264 1.34 -16.44 1.91
CA GLU A 264 0.30 -17.06 2.75
C GLU A 264 -1.02 -16.30 2.71
N LEU A 265 -0.96 -14.97 2.57
CA LEU A 265 -2.14 -14.09 2.61
C LEU A 265 -2.02 -12.96 1.59
N THR A 266 -3.15 -12.55 1.01
CA THR A 266 -3.27 -11.30 0.26
C THR A 266 -4.09 -10.31 1.07
N GLU A 267 -3.57 -9.10 1.27
CA GLU A 267 -4.25 -8.02 1.97
C GLU A 267 -4.24 -6.72 1.14
N PRO A 268 -5.24 -6.49 0.27
CA PRO A 268 -5.27 -5.34 -0.63
C PRO A 268 -5.36 -3.98 0.06
N ALA A 269 -5.81 -3.93 1.31
CA ALA A 269 -5.99 -2.69 2.06
C ALA A 269 -4.83 -2.38 3.02
N LEU A 270 -3.75 -3.19 3.01
CA LEU A 270 -2.68 -3.10 4.02
C LEU A 270 -2.10 -1.68 4.19
N THR A 271 -1.75 -1.03 3.08
CA THR A 271 -1.14 0.32 3.10
C THR A 271 -2.10 1.35 3.68
N VAL A 272 -3.35 1.39 3.19
CA VAL A 272 -4.36 2.33 3.67
C VAL A 272 -4.83 2.03 5.09
N ALA A 273 -4.74 0.77 5.54
CA ALA A 273 -4.97 0.38 6.92
C ALA A 273 -3.87 0.94 7.83
N GLY A 274 -2.60 0.86 7.40
CA GLY A 274 -1.47 1.46 8.08
C GLY A 274 -1.61 2.97 8.25
N ILE A 275 -2.07 3.65 7.20
CA ILE A 275 -2.37 5.09 7.24
C ILE A 275 -3.51 5.36 8.24
N ALA A 276 -4.60 4.58 8.23
CA ALA A 276 -5.69 4.76 9.18
C ALA A 276 -5.24 4.57 10.65
N LEU A 277 -4.36 3.59 10.89
CA LEU A 277 -3.76 3.37 12.21
C LEU A 277 -2.87 4.54 12.63
N ALA A 278 -2.10 5.11 11.71
CA ALA A 278 -1.26 6.27 11.97
C ALA A 278 -2.11 7.49 12.36
N ASP A 279 -3.17 7.78 11.61
CA ASP A 279 -4.09 8.88 11.90
C ASP A 279 -4.68 8.79 13.31
N ARG A 280 -5.06 7.59 13.74
CA ARG A 280 -5.59 7.35 15.09
C ARG A 280 -4.58 7.72 16.17
N LEU A 281 -3.34 7.27 16.06
CA LEU A 281 -2.28 7.53 17.04
C LEU A 281 -1.85 8.99 17.07
N LEU A 282 -1.80 9.63 15.89
CA LEU A 282 -1.46 11.04 15.78
C LEU A 282 -2.56 11.95 16.34
N SER A 283 -3.82 11.52 16.30
CA SER A 283 -4.95 12.26 16.86
C SER A 283 -5.03 12.20 18.39
N GLU A 284 -4.48 11.15 19.01
CA GLU A 284 -4.43 10.98 20.47
C GLU A 284 -3.29 11.80 21.10
N SER A 285 -2.38 12.33 20.28
CA SER A 285 -1.20 13.10 20.71
C SER A 285 -1.37 14.62 20.63
N ASP A 286 -2.46 15.09 20.00
CA ASP A 286 -2.82 16.51 19.82
C ASP A 286 -3.84 16.97 20.90
#